data_AF-A0A9P8NYY3-F1
#
_entry.id   AF-A0A9P8NYY3-F1
#
_cell.length_a   1.000
_cell.length_b   1.000
_cell.length_c   1.000
_cell.angle_alpha   90.00
_cell.angle_beta   90.00
_cell.angle_gamma   90.00
#
_symmetry.space_group_name_H-M   'P 1'
#
loop_
_entity.id
_entity.type
_entity.pdbx_description
1 polymer ?
#
loop_
_entity_poly.entity_id
_entity_poly.type
_entity_poly.pdbx_seq_one_letter_code
_entity_poly.pdbx_strand_id
1 'polypeptide(L)'
;GSDRRTIVWDLQEIGAEQTQDEIEDGSPEVLMIHAGHKTSINDIAVNPNINWLVASAEEDNIVQIWKCSSNIPRIGGEPEVDLSILD
;
A
#
# COMPACT_ATOMS: atom_id res chain seq x y z
N GLY A 1 -2.31 1.07 13.85
CA GLY A 1 -1.36 -0.05 13.70
C GLY A 1 -0.28 0.04 14.75
N SER A 2 -0.17 -0.96 15.62
CA SER A 2 0.81 -1.00 16.73
C SER A 2 2.23 -1.36 16.27
N ASP A 3 2.39 -1.95 15.08
CA ASP A 3 3.68 -2.27 14.47
C ASP A 3 4.33 -1.07 13.76
N ARG A 4 3.62 0.06 13.68
CA ARG A 4 4.07 1.33 13.11
C ARG A 4 4.31 1.26 11.60
N ARG A 5 3.57 0.37 10.92
CA ARG A 5 3.65 0.19 9.47
C ARG A 5 2.29 0.44 8.84
N THR A 6 2.31 1.04 7.66
CA THR A 6 1.18 0.95 6.73
C THR A 6 1.61 0.05 5.59
N ILE A 7 0.75 -0.89 5.22
CA ILE A 7 1.02 -1.82 4.13
C ILE A 7 0.01 -1.57 3.02
N VAL A 8 0.51 -1.45 1.79
CA VAL A 8 -0.29 -1.42 0.57
C VAL A 8 -0.24 -2.83 -0.02
N TRP A 9 -1.41 -3.38 -0.29
CA TRP A 9 -1.58 -4.73 -0.80
C TRP A 9 -2.14 -4.69 -2.23
N ASP A 10 -1.64 -5.55 -3.10
CA ASP A 10 -2.24 -5.82 -4.40
C ASP A 10 -2.88 -7.21 -4.40
N LEU A 11 -4.22 -7.24 -4.39
CA LEU A 11 -4.97 -8.49 -4.28
C LEU A 11 -4.86 -9.36 -5.55
N GLN A 12 -4.43 -8.81 -6.68
CA GLN A 12 -4.28 -9.58 -7.91
C GLN A 12 -3.07 -10.53 -7.87
N GLU A 13 -2.13 -10.28 -6.95
CA GLU A 13 -0.89 -11.05 -6.81
C GLU A 13 -0.98 -12.21 -5.81
N ILE A 14 -2.16 -12.44 -5.20
CA ILE A 14 -2.34 -13.56 -4.27
C ILE A 14 -2.04 -14.89 -4.97
N GLY A 15 -1.05 -15.61 -4.46
CA GLY A 15 -0.64 -16.92 -4.99
C GLY A 15 0.22 -16.85 -6.25
N ALA A 16 0.70 -15.66 -6.64
CA ALA A 16 1.69 -15.54 -7.70
C ALA A 16 2.98 -16.30 -7.34
N GLU A 17 3.65 -16.86 -8.35
CA GLU A 17 4.92 -17.55 -8.16
C GLU A 17 6.02 -16.54 -7.80
N GLN A 18 6.74 -16.81 -6.72
CA GLN A 18 7.88 -16.00 -6.28
C GLN A 18 9.18 -16.78 -6.42
N THR A 19 10.26 -16.05 -6.69
CA THR A 19 11.61 -16.59 -6.55
C THR A 19 11.98 -16.80 -5.08
N GLN A 20 13.03 -17.60 -4.82
CA GLN A 20 13.45 -17.90 -3.45
C GLN A 20 13.85 -16.65 -2.65
N ASP A 21 14.46 -15.66 -3.32
CA ASP A 21 14.88 -14.40 -2.71
C ASP A 21 13.66 -13.51 -2.37
N GLU A 22 12.63 -13.49 -3.22
CA GLU A 22 11.41 -12.69 -3.01
C GLU A 22 10.55 -13.22 -1.85
N ILE A 23 10.56 -14.53 -1.61
CA ILE A 23 9.85 -15.17 -0.48
C ILE A 23 10.37 -14.64 0.87
N GLU A 24 11.65 -14.28 0.96
CA GLU A 24 12.24 -13.72 2.18
C GLU A 24 11.71 -12.30 2.48
N ASP A 25 11.33 -11.55 1.45
CA ASP A 25 10.85 -10.17 1.56
C ASP A 25 9.36 -10.08 1.90
N GLY A 26 8.56 -11.10 1.55
CA GLY A 26 7.17 -11.21 1.96
C GLY A 26 6.27 -11.94 0.96
N SER A 27 4.98 -11.95 1.25
CA SER A 27 3.94 -12.51 0.37
C SER A 27 3.86 -11.72 -0.94
N PRO A 28 3.53 -12.35 -2.10
CA PRO A 28 3.53 -11.66 -3.40
C PRO A 28 2.54 -10.49 -3.48
N GLU A 29 1.46 -10.53 -2.68
CA GLU A 29 0.48 -9.45 -2.59
C GLU A 29 0.98 -8.21 -1.82
N VAL A 30 2.14 -8.26 -1.16
CA VAL A 30 2.73 -7.11 -0.47
C VAL A 30 3.36 -6.16 -1.50
N LEU A 31 2.64 -5.10 -1.87
CA LEU A 31 3.15 -4.14 -2.85
C LEU A 31 4.17 -3.15 -2.25
N MET A 32 3.90 -2.67 -1.04
CA MET A 32 4.74 -1.68 -0.37
C MET A 32 4.50 -1.67 1.14
N ILE A 33 5.57 -1.45 1.89
CA ILE A 33 5.51 -1.14 3.33
C ILE A 33 6.00 0.30 3.55
N HIS A 34 5.12 1.17 4.03
CA HIS A 34 5.49 2.48 4.53
C HIS A 34 5.96 2.38 5.99
N ALA A 35 7.26 2.56 6.20
CA ALA A 35 7.93 2.44 7.50
C ALA A 35 8.41 3.79 8.08
N GLY A 36 7.79 4.90 7.67
CA GLY A 36 8.18 6.25 8.11
C GLY A 36 7.75 6.61 9.54
N HIS A 37 6.77 5.92 10.10
CA HIS A 37 6.23 6.19 11.44
C HIS A 37 7.10 5.58 12.55
N LYS A 38 7.19 6.30 13.67
CA LYS A 38 8.04 5.91 14.82
C LYS A 38 7.24 5.38 16.00
N THR A 39 5.95 5.69 16.05
CA THR A 39 4.98 5.23 17.05
C THR A 39 3.74 4.65 16.39
N SER A 40 2.79 4.17 17.20
CA SER A 40 1.60 3.50 16.66
C SER A 40 0.81 4.45 15.77
N ILE A 41 0.32 3.92 14.66
CA ILE A 41 -0.50 4.68 13.73
C ILE A 41 -1.92 4.70 14.27
N ASN A 42 -2.47 5.89 14.46
CA ASN A 42 -3.83 6.11 14.93
C ASN A 42 -4.85 5.97 13.79
N ASP A 43 -4.58 6.59 12.64
CA ASP A 43 -5.51 6.65 11.53
C ASP A 43 -4.80 6.85 10.18
N ILE A 44 -5.52 6.54 9.10
CA ILE A 44 -5.07 6.61 7.71
C ILE A 44 -6.21 6.99 6.77
N ALA A 45 -5.93 7.86 5.80
CA ALA A 45 -6.86 8.23 4.75
C ALA A 45 -6.18 8.25 3.38
N VAL A 46 -6.84 7.71 2.37
CA VAL A 46 -6.43 7.80 0.96
C VAL A 46 -7.08 9.01 0.33
N ASN A 47 -6.31 9.78 -0.45
CA ASN A 47 -6.83 10.94 -1.15
C ASN A 47 -7.73 10.49 -2.33
N PRO A 48 -8.98 10.97 -2.43
CA PRO A 48 -9.90 10.57 -3.51
C PRO A 48 -9.59 11.23 -4.85
N ASN A 49 -8.77 12.30 -4.88
CA ASN A 49 -8.49 13.10 -6.07
C ASN A 49 -7.10 12.85 -6.66
N ILE A 50 -6.16 12.35 -5.84
CA ILE A 50 -4.78 12.13 -6.23
C ILE A 50 -4.43 10.68 -5.96
N ASN A 51 -4.37 9.88 -7.03
CA ASN A 51 -4.01 8.47 -6.94
C ASN A 51 -2.72 8.27 -6.15
N TRP A 52 -2.76 7.29 -5.24
CA TRP A 52 -1.67 6.86 -4.35
C TRP A 52 -1.26 7.85 -3.27
N LEU A 53 -1.89 9.03 -3.18
CA LEU A 53 -1.59 9.95 -2.10
C LEU A 53 -2.32 9.51 -0.82
N VAL A 54 -1.57 9.35 0.26
CA VAL A 54 -2.05 8.87 1.54
C VAL A 54 -1.64 9.86 2.64
N ALA A 55 -2.52 10.05 3.61
CA ALA A 55 -2.23 10.71 4.86
C ALA A 55 -2.35 9.71 6.01
N SER A 56 -1.36 9.68 6.91
CA SER A 56 -1.37 8.84 8.11
C SER A 56 -0.91 9.61 9.33
N ALA A 57 -1.53 9.35 10.48
CA ALA A 57 -1.25 10.03 11.74
C ALA A 57 -0.78 9.04 12.81
N GLU A 58 0.32 9.33 13.49
CA GLU A 58 0.82 8.54 14.63
C GLU A 58 0.51 9.17 15.99
N GLU A 59 0.76 8.42 17.07
CA GLU A 59 0.56 8.84 18.46
C GLU A 59 1.40 10.07 18.85
N ASP A 60 2.64 10.17 18.35
CA ASP A 60 3.60 11.20 18.74
C ASP A 60 3.47 12.50 17.92
N ASN A 61 2.23 12.90 17.63
CA ASN A 61 1.89 14.17 16.98
C ASN A 61 2.48 14.36 15.56
N ILE A 62 2.90 13.28 14.89
CA ILE A 62 3.36 13.34 13.50
C ILE A 62 2.24 12.93 12.54
N VAL A 63 2.02 13.76 11.54
CA VAL A 63 1.22 13.44 10.36
C VAL A 63 2.15 13.35 9.16
N GLN A 64 2.05 12.28 8.40
CA GLN A 64 2.81 12.07 7.18
C GLN A 64 1.88 12.07 5.98
N ILE A 65 2.24 12.82 4.95
CA ILE A 65 1.61 12.75 3.64
C ILE A 65 2.63 12.14 2.69
N TRP A 66 2.30 11.00 2.11
CA TRP A 66 3.21 10.21 1.29
C TRP A 66 2.50 9.62 0.09
N LYS A 67 3.28 9.31 -0.94
CA LYS A 67 2.80 8.72 -2.19
C LYS A 67 3.77 7.64 -2.64
N CYS A 68 3.24 6.49 -3.04
CA CYS A 68 4.01 5.39 -3.62
C CYS A 68 4.76 5.87 -4.88
N SER A 69 5.97 5.35 -5.10
CA SER A 69 6.70 5.62 -6.34
C SER A 69 5.95 5.03 -7.52
N SER A 70 5.86 5.77 -8.64
CA SER A 70 5.28 5.28 -9.89
C SER A 70 6.07 4.14 -10.53
N ASN A 71 7.31 3.91 -10.07
CA ASN A 71 8.18 2.87 -10.58
C ASN A 71 8.03 1.54 -9.84
N ILE A 72 7.13 1.46 -8.85
CA ILE A 72 6.82 0.17 -8.20
C ILE A 72 6.11 -0.69 -9.24
N PRO A 73 6.67 -1.87 -9.60
CA PRO A 73 6.08 -2.73 -10.60
C PRO A 73 4.72 -3.23 -10.13
N ARG A 74 3.75 -3.21 -11.06
CA ARG A 74 2.41 -3.76 -10.85
C ARG A 74 2.27 -4.94 -11.80
N ILE A 75 2.48 -6.13 -11.28
CA ILE A 75 2.16 -7.34 -12.01
C ILE A 75 0.62 -7.35 -12.04
N GLY A 76 0.02 -7.25 -13.23
CA GLY A 76 -1.43 -7.03 -13.43
C GLY A 76 -1.83 -5.73 -14.17
N GLY A 77 -0.96 -4.72 -14.23
CA GLY A 77 -1.24 -3.45 -14.95
C GLY A 77 -2.10 -2.44 -14.18
N GLU A 78 -2.64 -1.41 -14.86
CA GLU A 78 -3.66 -0.55 -14.24
C GLU A 78 -4.98 -1.35 -14.16
N PRO A 79 -5.64 -1.43 -13.00
CA PRO A 79 -6.90 -2.15 -12.89
C PRO A 79 -7.95 -1.50 -13.82
N GLU A 80 -8.48 -2.27 -14.77
CA GLU A 80 -9.64 -1.83 -15.55
C GLU A 80 -10.84 -1.71 -14.60
N VAL A 81 -11.35 -0.49 -14.45
CA VAL A 81 -12.58 -0.24 -13.71
C VAL A 81 -13.74 -0.57 -14.64
N ASP A 82 -14.41 -1.69 -14.40
CA ASP A 82 -15.66 -2.00 -15.08
C ASP A 82 -16.76 -1.06 -14.58
N LEU A 83 -17.08 -0.03 -15.37
CA LEU A 83 -18.12 0.93 -15.03
C LEU A 83 -19.53 0.33 -15.10
N SER A 84 -19.72 -0.87 -15.66
CA SER A 84 -21.04 -1.52 -15.76
C SER A 84 -21.57 -2.01 -14.41
N ILE A 85 -20.72 -2.09 -13.37
CA ILE A 85 -21.14 -2.46 -12.01
C ILE A 85 -21.77 -1.29 -11.23
N LEU A 86 -21.79 -0.09 -11.82
CA LEU A 86 -22.34 1.12 -11.23
C LEU A 86 -23.79 1.41 -11.65
N ASP A 87 -24.36 0.60 -12.55
CA ASP A 87 -25.73 0.69 -13.04
C ASP A 87 -26.73 -0.16 -12.23
#